data_AF-A0A0E3QBU5-F1
#
_entry.id   AF-A0A0E3QBU5-F1
#
_cell.length_a   1.000
_cell.length_b   1.000
_cell.length_c   1.000
_cell.angle_alpha   90.00
_cell.angle_beta   90.00
_cell.angle_gamma   90.00
#
_symmetry.space_group_name_H-M   'P 1'
#
loop_
_entity.id
_entity.type
_entity.pdbx_description
1 polymer ?
#
loop_
_entity_poly.entity_id
_entity_poly.type
_entity_poly.pdbx_seq_one_letter_code
_entity_poly.pdbx_strand_id
1 'polypeptide(L)'
;MQKRQLGTLFLVTCLILTTVPAALGAQSTKVVTVAGDGSGDYNCDGKADDVQINQALEFAAQNPGTIVHLKGPFTYDISDSLRIGSNTVLEGDSGTKIKLAKGLPVWGGRESSISEKKAMLMVRGSSASGVTIKGITVDGSQSDYYSGVRLGTSCYNMATIVNCNGLTIQDVTFQNGCNDAMLISQSNNVVIDSVTVNKCGHDGVYAYHVNGITVKNCNFINRTNSSVRFDSVTNGVMKNNECTTSGGGYAGLELQGTLKNIEASGNYFHDLPAPAVVHLNTKETGVNIHDNRIENCG
;
A
#
# COMPACT_ATOMS: atom_id res chain seq x y z
N MET A 1 50.32 51.85 -53.44
CA MET A 1 50.39 50.37 -53.57
C MET A 1 49.86 49.77 -52.26
N GLN A 2 48.68 49.12 -52.29
CA GLN A 2 48.50 47.65 -52.12
C GLN A 2 49.00 47.14 -50.75
N LYS A 3 48.31 46.35 -49.92
CA LYS A 3 47.05 45.58 -49.93
C LYS A 3 46.78 45.11 -48.49
N ARG A 4 45.50 45.11 -48.06
CA ARG A 4 44.72 44.07 -47.33
C ARG A 4 45.45 43.08 -46.37
N GLN A 5 44.94 42.96 -45.12
CA GLN A 5 44.25 41.78 -44.51
C GLN A 5 45.15 41.09 -43.45
N LEU A 6 44.75 40.45 -42.34
CA LEU A 6 43.51 40.03 -41.68
C LEU A 6 43.90 39.34 -40.34
N GLY A 7 43.04 39.35 -39.31
CA GLY A 7 43.06 38.40 -38.16
C GLY A 7 43.66 38.98 -36.87
N THR A 8 43.09 38.87 -35.67
CA THR A 8 42.06 37.96 -35.13
C THR A 8 41.41 38.62 -33.92
N LEU A 9 40.07 38.51 -33.84
CA LEU A 9 39.20 38.93 -32.75
C LEU A 9 39.37 37.98 -31.54
N PHE A 10 39.62 38.49 -30.34
CA PHE A 10 39.39 37.74 -29.10
C PHE A 10 38.49 38.56 -28.17
N LEU A 11 37.22 38.16 -28.16
CA LEU A 11 36.17 38.63 -27.25
C LEU A 11 36.43 37.99 -25.88
N VAL A 12 36.72 38.80 -24.85
CA VAL A 12 36.65 38.34 -23.45
C VAL A 12 35.31 38.83 -22.90
N THR A 13 34.30 37.98 -22.98
CA THR A 13 33.01 38.16 -22.31
C THR A 13 33.19 37.87 -20.81
N CYS A 14 33.06 38.91 -19.99
CA CYS A 14 32.96 38.78 -18.53
C CYS A 14 31.70 37.98 -18.16
N LEU A 15 31.90 36.78 -17.61
CA LEU A 15 30.87 35.97 -16.99
C LEU A 15 30.60 36.50 -15.57
N ILE A 16 29.50 37.23 -15.37
CA ILE A 16 29.02 37.57 -14.03
C ILE A 16 28.27 36.34 -13.51
N LEU A 17 28.94 35.55 -12.67
CA LEU A 17 28.31 34.50 -11.87
C LEU A 17 27.49 35.16 -10.76
N THR A 18 26.19 35.36 -11.00
CA THR A 18 25.25 35.64 -9.93
C THR A 18 25.06 34.36 -9.12
N THR A 19 25.59 34.35 -7.90
CA THR A 19 25.31 33.32 -6.90
C THR A 19 23.83 33.42 -6.53
N VAL A 20 22.99 32.61 -7.16
CA VAL A 20 21.64 32.34 -6.68
C VAL A 20 21.80 31.43 -5.47
N PRO A 21 21.37 31.83 -4.25
CA PRO A 21 21.27 30.88 -3.16
C PRO A 21 20.24 29.83 -3.59
N ALA A 22 20.68 28.60 -3.79
CA ALA A 22 19.78 27.45 -3.78
C ALA A 22 19.26 27.30 -2.36
N ALA A 23 18.25 28.11 -2.01
CA ALA A 23 17.34 27.75 -0.94
C ALA A 23 16.62 26.48 -1.43
N LEU A 24 17.23 25.32 -1.15
CA LEU A 24 16.52 24.07 -0.95
C LEU A 24 15.53 24.36 0.19
N GLY A 25 14.39 24.94 -0.18
CA GLY A 25 13.33 25.22 0.76
C GLY A 25 12.95 23.90 1.39
N ALA A 26 13.28 23.73 2.66
CA ALA A 26 12.64 22.71 3.48
C ALA A 26 11.14 22.98 3.35
N GLN A 27 10.46 22.16 2.56
CA GLN A 27 9.02 22.24 2.44
C GLN A 27 8.49 21.99 3.86
N SER A 28 7.96 23.03 4.49
CA SER A 28 7.41 22.94 5.83
C SER A 28 6.37 21.83 5.83
N THR A 29 6.68 20.71 6.47
CA THR A 29 5.77 19.58 6.59
C THR A 29 4.59 20.03 7.43
N LYS A 30 3.42 20.14 6.80
CA LYS A 30 2.17 20.45 7.51
C LYS A 30 1.66 19.17 8.16
N VAL A 31 1.20 19.27 9.40
CA VAL A 31 0.53 18.18 10.11
C VAL A 31 -0.88 18.65 10.43
N VAL A 32 -1.87 17.84 10.08
CA VAL A 32 -3.25 18.00 10.56
C VAL A 32 -3.61 16.81 11.42
N THR A 33 -4.20 17.07 12.58
CA THR A 33 -4.52 16.05 13.58
C THR A 33 -6.01 15.72 13.53
N VAL A 34 -6.32 14.43 13.46
CA VAL A 34 -7.68 13.90 13.65
C VAL A 34 -7.75 13.23 15.03
N ALA A 35 -8.71 13.58 15.88
CA ALA A 35 -8.81 13.04 17.23
C ALA A 35 -10.24 12.63 17.62
N GLY A 36 -10.38 11.65 18.51
CA GLY A 36 -11.66 11.22 19.08
C GLY A 36 -12.03 11.91 20.40
N ASP A 37 -11.17 12.81 20.92
CA ASP A 37 -11.33 13.47 22.23
C ASP A 37 -11.55 14.99 22.15
N GLY A 38 -11.73 15.54 20.95
CA GLY A 38 -11.94 16.97 20.75
C GLY A 38 -10.65 17.81 20.67
N SER A 39 -9.47 17.19 20.76
CA SER A 39 -8.18 17.91 20.72
C SER A 39 -7.56 18.08 19.33
N GLY A 40 -8.17 17.52 18.29
CA GLY A 40 -7.66 17.57 16.91
C GLY A 40 -8.13 18.81 16.14
N ASP A 41 -7.53 19.01 14.97
CA ASP A 41 -8.03 19.95 13.96
C ASP A 41 -9.35 19.46 13.37
N TYR A 42 -9.50 18.13 13.27
CA TYR A 42 -10.72 17.43 12.89
C TYR A 42 -11.10 16.45 14.00
N ASN A 43 -12.36 16.48 14.45
CA ASN A 43 -12.77 15.74 15.65
C ASN A 43 -13.87 14.73 15.34
N CYS A 44 -13.53 13.46 15.53
CA CYS A 44 -14.37 12.29 15.35
C CYS A 44 -15.26 12.07 16.59
N ASP A 45 -16.47 11.54 16.38
CA ASP A 45 -17.43 11.25 17.44
C ASP A 45 -17.63 9.74 17.68
N GLY A 46 -16.88 8.89 16.95
CA GLY A 46 -16.95 7.44 17.04
C GLY A 46 -18.01 6.83 16.12
N LYS A 47 -18.57 7.60 15.19
CA LYS A 47 -19.57 7.15 14.22
C LYS A 47 -19.31 7.75 12.86
N ALA A 48 -19.12 6.90 11.85
CA ALA A 48 -18.83 7.36 10.49
C ALA A 48 -17.67 8.39 10.48
N ASP A 49 -16.61 8.07 11.22
CA ASP A 49 -15.42 8.89 11.40
C ASP A 49 -14.66 9.11 10.08
N ASP A 50 -14.97 8.30 9.05
CA ASP A 50 -14.54 8.54 7.68
C ASP A 50 -14.89 9.94 7.17
N VAL A 51 -15.94 10.59 7.70
CA VAL A 51 -16.31 11.97 7.33
C VAL A 51 -15.20 12.95 7.71
N GLN A 52 -14.80 12.98 8.98
CA GLN A 52 -13.78 13.93 9.46
C GLN A 52 -12.39 13.55 8.98
N ILE A 53 -12.08 12.25 8.89
CA ILE A 53 -10.81 11.79 8.32
C ILE A 53 -10.72 12.21 6.84
N ASN A 54 -11.79 12.07 6.06
CA ASN A 54 -11.79 12.52 4.66
C ASN A 54 -11.71 14.05 4.51
N GLN A 55 -12.22 14.83 5.47
CA GLN A 55 -11.99 16.28 5.50
C GLN A 55 -10.50 16.61 5.69
N ALA A 56 -9.79 15.88 6.56
CA ALA A 56 -8.35 16.04 6.73
C ALA A 56 -7.57 15.59 5.48
N LEU A 57 -7.98 14.47 4.86
CA LEU A 57 -7.37 13.97 3.62
C LEU A 57 -7.63 14.89 2.41
N GLU A 58 -8.80 15.54 2.36
CA GLU A 58 -9.10 16.60 1.39
C GLU A 58 -8.14 17.78 1.55
N PHE A 59 -7.96 18.25 2.78
CA PHE A 59 -7.02 19.33 3.07
C PHE A 59 -5.61 18.94 2.64
N ALA A 60 -5.17 17.71 2.93
CA ALA A 60 -3.85 17.21 2.52
C ALA A 60 -3.71 17.14 0.99
N ALA A 61 -4.75 16.72 0.27
CA ALA A 61 -4.74 16.70 -1.19
C ALA A 61 -4.61 18.12 -1.80
N GLN A 62 -5.16 19.13 -1.13
CA GLN A 62 -5.03 20.55 -1.53
C GLN A 62 -3.71 21.18 -1.04
N ASN A 63 -3.00 20.52 -0.13
CA ASN A 63 -1.73 20.96 0.46
C ASN A 63 -0.67 19.83 0.39
N PRO A 64 -0.13 19.50 -0.81
CA PRO A 64 0.83 18.42 -0.97
C PRO A 64 2.01 18.48 0.01
N GLY A 65 2.41 17.32 0.55
CA GLY A 65 3.41 17.18 1.60
C GLY A 65 2.82 17.22 3.03
N THR A 66 1.50 17.14 3.16
CA THR A 66 0.81 17.12 4.47
C THR A 66 0.80 15.71 5.07
N ILE A 67 0.98 15.65 6.38
CA ILE A 67 0.74 14.49 7.22
C ILE A 67 -0.67 14.62 7.83
N VAL A 68 -1.50 13.60 7.62
CA VAL A 68 -2.75 13.40 8.35
C VAL A 68 -2.45 12.45 9.50
N HIS A 69 -2.43 12.98 10.73
CA HIS A 69 -2.11 12.26 11.95
C HIS A 69 -3.38 11.84 12.68
N LEU A 70 -3.61 10.54 12.79
CA LEU A 70 -4.71 9.94 13.55
C LEU A 70 -4.26 9.70 15.00
N LYS A 71 -4.78 10.52 15.92
CA LYS A 71 -4.43 10.45 17.33
C LYS A 71 -4.83 9.10 17.93
N GLY A 72 -3.92 8.51 18.70
CA GLY A 72 -4.15 7.27 19.42
C GLY A 72 -4.52 7.50 20.89
N PRO A 73 -4.97 6.44 21.59
CA PRO A 73 -5.20 5.08 21.11
C PRO A 73 -6.67 4.87 20.68
N PHE A 74 -7.21 5.76 19.83
CA PHE A 74 -8.62 5.69 19.42
C PHE A 74 -8.88 4.61 18.36
N THR A 75 -10.11 4.11 18.36
CA THR A 75 -10.66 3.32 17.24
C THR A 75 -11.64 4.20 16.48
N TYR A 76 -11.37 4.41 15.20
CA TYR A 76 -12.19 5.21 14.29
C TYR A 76 -13.13 4.30 13.48
N ASP A 77 -14.42 4.60 13.49
CA ASP A 77 -15.50 3.84 12.83
C ASP A 77 -15.63 4.24 11.35
N ILE A 78 -15.28 3.33 10.43
CA ILE A 78 -15.16 3.63 9.00
C ILE A 78 -16.38 3.08 8.24
N SER A 79 -17.27 3.97 7.82
CA SER A 79 -18.50 3.65 7.09
C SER A 79 -18.45 3.95 5.59
N ASP A 80 -17.39 4.63 5.13
CA ASP A 80 -17.03 4.84 3.73
C ASP A 80 -15.49 4.83 3.56
N SER A 81 -15.01 4.75 2.32
CA SER A 81 -13.57 4.72 2.01
C SER A 81 -12.87 6.01 2.43
N LEU A 82 -11.71 5.86 3.07
CA LEU A 82 -10.73 6.92 3.25
C LEU A 82 -10.00 7.14 1.93
N ARG A 83 -10.09 8.35 1.38
CA ARG A 83 -9.60 8.70 0.03
C ARG A 83 -8.31 9.52 0.11
N ILE A 84 -7.18 8.84 0.00
CA ILE A 84 -5.85 9.44 0.21
C ILE A 84 -5.32 10.10 -1.06
N GLY A 85 -5.08 11.40 -1.02
CA GLY A 85 -4.53 12.17 -2.15
C GLY A 85 -3.03 11.96 -2.35
N SER A 86 -2.52 12.45 -3.48
CA SER A 86 -1.07 12.45 -3.76
C SER A 86 -0.28 13.21 -2.69
N ASN A 87 0.98 12.83 -2.49
CA ASN A 87 1.94 13.46 -1.58
C ASN A 87 1.38 13.61 -0.17
N THR A 88 0.71 12.57 0.32
CA THR A 88 0.08 12.53 1.64
C THR A 88 0.65 11.38 2.45
N VAL A 89 0.95 11.65 3.73
CA VAL A 89 1.22 10.62 4.72
C VAL A 89 -0.04 10.48 5.59
N LEU A 90 -0.60 9.28 5.66
CA LEU A 90 -1.60 8.91 6.66
C LEU A 90 -0.88 8.09 7.74
N GLU A 91 -0.80 8.63 8.95
CA GLU A 91 -0.19 7.94 10.08
C GLU A 91 -1.03 8.03 11.34
N GLY A 92 -0.65 7.31 12.38
CA GLY A 92 -1.28 7.43 13.69
C GLY A 92 -0.35 7.07 14.84
N ASP A 93 -0.75 7.44 16.05
CA ASP A 93 -0.05 7.04 17.26
C ASP A 93 -0.19 5.53 17.53
N SER A 94 0.60 5.04 18.49
CA SER A 94 0.44 3.67 18.99
C SER A 94 -0.99 3.42 19.49
N GLY A 95 -1.57 2.31 19.07
CA GLY A 95 -2.94 1.92 19.41
C GLY A 95 -4.02 2.52 18.51
N THR A 96 -3.67 3.38 17.56
CA THR A 96 -4.63 3.87 16.56
C THR A 96 -5.15 2.74 15.68
N LYS A 97 -6.47 2.66 15.55
CA LYS A 97 -7.16 1.67 14.72
C LYS A 97 -8.22 2.34 13.85
N ILE A 98 -8.25 2.01 12.56
CA ILE A 98 -9.43 2.21 11.71
C ILE A 98 -10.17 0.87 11.62
N LYS A 99 -11.49 0.89 11.84
CA LYS A 99 -12.31 -0.33 11.91
C LYS A 99 -13.51 -0.22 10.99
N LEU A 100 -13.75 -1.24 10.18
CA LEU A 100 -14.91 -1.29 9.27
C LEU A 100 -16.20 -1.26 10.10
N ALA A 101 -17.05 -0.27 9.83
CA ALA A 101 -18.27 -0.03 10.59
C ALA A 101 -19.29 -1.16 10.42
N LYS A 102 -20.23 -1.26 11.36
CA LYS A 102 -21.29 -2.27 11.34
C LYS A 102 -22.39 -1.92 10.34
N GLY A 103 -23.00 -2.93 9.71
CA GLY A 103 -24.27 -2.77 8.99
C GLY A 103 -24.15 -2.13 7.61
N LEU A 104 -22.94 -2.05 7.05
CA LEU A 104 -22.72 -1.53 5.70
C LEU A 104 -23.27 -2.48 4.63
N PRO A 105 -23.72 -1.96 3.48
CA PRO A 105 -23.98 -2.80 2.31
C PRO A 105 -22.72 -3.52 1.85
N VAL A 106 -22.87 -4.54 0.99
CA VAL A 106 -21.72 -5.27 0.43
C VAL A 106 -20.83 -4.32 -0.37
N TRP A 107 -19.53 -4.31 -0.05
CA TRP A 107 -18.52 -3.57 -0.80
C TRP A 107 -17.78 -4.51 -1.75
N GLY A 108 -17.79 -4.19 -3.04
CA GLY A 108 -17.17 -5.03 -4.06
C GLY A 108 -17.99 -6.28 -4.39
N GLY A 109 -17.29 -7.37 -4.69
CA GLY A 109 -17.87 -8.60 -5.21
C GLY A 109 -17.09 -9.13 -6.41
N ARG A 110 -17.37 -10.38 -6.81
CA ARG A 110 -16.69 -11.03 -7.93
C ARG A 110 -16.93 -10.33 -9.27
N GLU A 111 -18.14 -9.78 -9.43
CA GLU A 111 -18.56 -9.07 -10.64
C GLU A 111 -18.06 -7.61 -10.68
N SER A 112 -17.50 -7.09 -9.57
CA SER A 112 -17.01 -5.72 -9.53
C SER A 112 -15.71 -5.58 -10.31
N SER A 113 -15.60 -4.51 -11.10
CA SER A 113 -14.31 -4.10 -11.63
C SER A 113 -13.35 -3.80 -10.48
N ILE A 114 -12.03 -3.93 -10.71
CA ILE A 114 -11.03 -3.73 -9.65
C ILE A 114 -11.13 -2.32 -9.04
N SER A 115 -11.38 -1.29 -9.86
CA SER A 115 -11.59 0.09 -9.39
C SER A 115 -12.83 0.27 -8.50
N GLU A 116 -13.80 -0.64 -8.62
CA GLU A 116 -15.05 -0.63 -7.85
C GLU A 116 -15.03 -1.63 -6.67
N LYS A 117 -13.94 -2.39 -6.49
CA LYS A 117 -13.73 -3.22 -5.29
C LYS A 117 -13.44 -2.31 -4.09
N LYS A 118 -14.51 -1.69 -3.59
CA LYS A 118 -14.50 -0.71 -2.51
C LYS A 118 -13.81 -1.29 -1.27
N ALA A 119 -12.98 -0.47 -0.64
CA ALA A 119 -12.16 -0.80 0.52
C ALA A 119 -12.13 0.34 1.52
N MET A 120 -11.66 0.10 2.75
CA MET A 120 -11.47 1.17 3.74
C MET A 120 -10.40 2.16 3.27
N LEU A 121 -9.28 1.66 2.75
CA LEU A 121 -8.20 2.49 2.23
C LEU A 121 -8.23 2.49 0.70
N MET A 122 -8.39 3.67 0.11
CA MET A 122 -8.32 3.88 -1.34
C MET A 122 -7.56 5.17 -1.64
N VAL A 123 -6.99 5.26 -2.84
CA VAL A 123 -6.50 6.56 -3.31
C VAL A 123 -7.66 7.47 -3.69
N ARG A 124 -7.43 8.77 -3.57
CA ARG A 124 -8.36 9.79 -4.01
C ARG A 124 -8.36 9.87 -5.52
N GLY A 125 -9.55 9.93 -6.12
CA GLY A 125 -9.68 9.90 -7.58
C GLY A 125 -9.32 8.54 -8.17
N SER A 126 -8.89 8.53 -9.43
CA SER A 126 -8.49 7.33 -10.18
C SER A 126 -6.97 7.16 -10.30
N SER A 127 -6.18 8.01 -9.63
CA SER A 127 -4.72 7.95 -9.59
C SER A 127 -4.15 8.76 -8.43
N ALA A 128 -2.98 8.37 -7.93
CA ALA A 128 -2.22 9.16 -6.95
C ALA A 128 -0.72 8.91 -7.07
N SER A 129 0.09 9.75 -6.42
CA SER A 129 1.54 9.57 -6.34
C SER A 129 2.09 9.96 -4.98
N GLY A 130 3.14 9.30 -4.51
CA GLY A 130 3.81 9.65 -3.25
C GLY A 130 2.89 9.50 -2.03
N VAL A 131 2.21 8.36 -1.91
CA VAL A 131 1.31 8.06 -0.79
C VAL A 131 2.05 7.19 0.22
N THR A 132 1.99 7.57 1.50
CA THR A 132 2.51 6.75 2.61
C THR A 132 1.40 6.46 3.61
N ILE A 133 1.29 5.20 4.05
CA ILE A 133 0.37 4.77 5.10
C ILE A 133 1.21 4.05 6.15
N LYS A 134 1.16 4.50 7.42
CA LYS A 134 2.02 3.90 8.45
C LYS A 134 1.47 3.97 9.87
N GLY A 135 1.93 3.07 10.74
CA GLY A 135 1.70 3.15 12.18
C GLY A 135 0.26 2.97 12.65
N ILE A 136 -0.61 2.35 11.84
CA ILE A 136 -2.03 2.14 12.17
C ILE A 136 -2.43 0.66 12.12
N THR A 137 -3.50 0.33 12.82
CA THR A 137 -4.22 -0.95 12.61
C THR A 137 -5.42 -0.75 11.70
N VAL A 138 -5.60 -1.64 10.73
CA VAL A 138 -6.74 -1.71 9.82
C VAL A 138 -7.52 -2.98 10.13
N ASP A 139 -8.71 -2.85 10.71
CA ASP A 139 -9.53 -3.96 11.17
C ASP A 139 -10.77 -4.12 10.29
N GLY A 140 -10.82 -5.20 9.51
CA GLY A 140 -11.92 -5.49 8.58
C GLY A 140 -13.22 -5.98 9.23
N SER A 141 -13.26 -6.10 10.57
CA SER A 141 -14.46 -6.46 11.35
C SER A 141 -15.14 -7.78 10.93
N GLN A 142 -14.40 -8.72 10.31
CA GLN A 142 -15.01 -9.93 9.77
C GLN A 142 -15.64 -10.80 10.86
N SER A 143 -14.95 -11.03 11.99
CA SER A 143 -15.52 -11.79 13.11
C SER A 143 -16.71 -11.09 13.77
N ASP A 144 -16.67 -9.76 13.82
CA ASP A 144 -17.56 -8.97 14.66
C ASP A 144 -18.88 -8.67 13.95
N TYR A 145 -18.81 -8.27 12.67
CA TYR A 145 -19.95 -7.74 11.93
C TYR A 145 -20.24 -8.47 10.63
N TYR A 146 -19.26 -9.19 10.07
CA TYR A 146 -19.35 -9.80 8.74
C TYR A 146 -19.04 -11.29 8.74
N SER A 147 -19.42 -11.99 9.81
CA SER A 147 -19.10 -13.42 10.00
C SER A 147 -19.80 -14.32 8.98
N GLY A 148 -20.94 -13.87 8.43
CA GLY A 148 -21.66 -14.55 7.35
C GLY A 148 -21.09 -14.30 5.94
N VAL A 149 -20.11 -13.41 5.78
CA VAL A 149 -19.46 -13.19 4.48
C VAL A 149 -18.51 -14.34 4.20
N ARG A 150 -18.75 -15.06 3.11
CA ARG A 150 -17.81 -16.08 2.62
C ARG A 150 -16.48 -15.41 2.28
N LEU A 151 -15.41 -15.86 2.92
CA LEU A 151 -14.07 -15.33 2.68
C LEU A 151 -13.65 -15.54 1.21
N GLY A 152 -12.86 -14.63 0.64
CA GLY A 152 -12.33 -14.79 -0.71
C GLY A 152 -13.34 -14.58 -1.84
N THR A 153 -14.35 -13.75 -1.62
CA THR A 153 -15.38 -13.43 -2.64
C THR A 153 -15.26 -12.01 -3.20
N SER A 154 -14.10 -11.36 -3.09
CA SER A 154 -13.87 -9.97 -3.51
C SER A 154 -14.70 -8.93 -2.75
N CYS A 155 -15.26 -9.31 -1.59
CA CYS A 155 -16.05 -8.41 -0.75
C CYS A 155 -15.22 -7.83 0.41
N TYR A 156 -15.34 -6.53 0.65
CA TYR A 156 -14.68 -5.82 1.77
C TYR A 156 -13.16 -6.05 1.80
N ASN A 157 -12.47 -5.63 0.73
CA ASN A 157 -11.02 -5.43 0.80
C ASN A 157 -10.68 -4.41 1.90
N MET A 158 -9.53 -4.58 2.55
CA MET A 158 -9.09 -3.58 3.55
C MET A 158 -8.42 -2.39 2.86
N ALA A 159 -7.60 -2.65 1.83
CA ALA A 159 -7.08 -1.63 0.92
C ALA A 159 -7.27 -2.05 -0.55
N THR A 160 -7.74 -1.11 -1.38
CA THR A 160 -7.77 -1.23 -2.85
C THR A 160 -7.09 0.01 -3.43
N ILE A 161 -5.85 -0.15 -3.87
CA ILE A 161 -5.01 0.93 -4.38
C ILE A 161 -4.77 0.72 -5.87
N VAL A 162 -5.31 1.61 -6.69
CA VAL A 162 -5.23 1.51 -8.15
C VAL A 162 -4.49 2.72 -8.71
N ASN A 163 -3.60 2.48 -9.68
CA ASN A 163 -2.92 3.54 -10.43
C ASN A 163 -2.14 4.52 -9.52
N CYS A 164 -1.37 3.97 -8.58
CA CYS A 164 -0.51 4.74 -7.69
C CYS A 164 0.97 4.64 -8.10
N ASN A 165 1.68 5.76 -8.14
CA ASN A 165 3.13 5.78 -8.35
C ASN A 165 3.86 6.27 -7.10
N GLY A 166 4.64 5.41 -6.45
CA GLY A 166 5.27 5.71 -5.17
C GLY A 166 4.30 5.50 -4.02
N LEU A 167 3.99 4.23 -3.72
CA LEU A 167 3.19 3.82 -2.57
C LEU A 167 4.11 3.21 -1.52
N THR A 168 4.02 3.67 -0.28
CA THR A 168 4.67 3.03 0.88
C THR A 168 3.63 2.65 1.92
N ILE A 169 3.60 1.39 2.32
CA ILE A 169 2.82 0.91 3.47
C ILE A 169 3.81 0.30 4.46
N GLN A 170 3.93 0.92 5.65
CA GLN A 170 4.96 0.55 6.61
C GLN A 170 4.43 0.49 8.05
N ASP A 171 4.82 -0.52 8.83
CA ASP A 171 4.42 -0.62 10.25
C ASP A 171 2.89 -0.63 10.42
N VAL A 172 2.16 -1.26 9.49
CA VAL A 172 0.70 -1.38 9.50
C VAL A 172 0.30 -2.79 9.88
N THR A 173 -0.73 -2.93 10.72
CA THR A 173 -1.37 -4.22 10.99
C THR A 173 -2.71 -4.30 10.27
N PHE A 174 -2.87 -5.24 9.36
CA PHE A 174 -4.15 -5.61 8.76
C PHE A 174 -4.70 -6.83 9.49
N GLN A 175 -5.95 -6.77 9.96
CA GLN A 175 -6.56 -7.87 10.68
C GLN A 175 -8.04 -8.07 10.38
N ASN A 176 -8.51 -9.30 10.58
CA ASN A 176 -9.93 -9.66 10.53
C ASN A 176 -10.64 -9.20 9.23
N GLY A 177 -10.00 -9.36 8.06
CA GLY A 177 -10.58 -8.95 6.76
C GLY A 177 -11.61 -9.96 6.21
N CYS A 178 -12.44 -9.59 5.23
CA CYS A 178 -13.27 -10.58 4.50
C CYS A 178 -12.63 -11.04 3.19
N ASN A 179 -11.77 -10.22 2.60
CA ASN A 179 -11.05 -10.54 1.36
C ASN A 179 -9.58 -10.10 1.46
N ASP A 180 -9.03 -9.47 0.42
CA ASP A 180 -7.62 -9.09 0.36
C ASP A 180 -7.32 -8.03 1.42
N ALA A 181 -6.17 -8.16 2.10
CA ALA A 181 -5.69 -7.09 2.95
C ALA A 181 -5.26 -5.90 2.09
N MET A 182 -4.51 -6.16 1.02
CA MET A 182 -4.08 -5.15 0.06
C MET A 182 -4.26 -5.67 -1.37
N LEU A 183 -5.20 -5.09 -2.11
CA LEU A 183 -5.27 -5.20 -3.57
C LEU A 183 -4.60 -3.97 -4.19
N ILE A 184 -3.48 -4.18 -4.87
CA ILE A 184 -2.69 -3.13 -5.51
C ILE A 184 -2.66 -3.40 -7.01
N SER A 185 -3.17 -2.47 -7.81
CA SER A 185 -3.34 -2.67 -9.25
C SER A 185 -2.78 -1.51 -10.06
N GLN A 186 -2.24 -1.80 -11.25
CA GLN A 186 -1.79 -0.78 -12.22
C GLN A 186 -0.83 0.26 -11.61
N SER A 187 -0.02 -0.15 -10.64
CA SER A 187 0.78 0.76 -9.81
C SER A 187 2.27 0.59 -10.06
N ASN A 188 3.07 1.57 -9.65
CA ASN A 188 4.51 1.58 -9.81
C ASN A 188 5.21 2.00 -8.53
N ASN A 189 6.44 1.51 -8.31
CA ASN A 189 7.29 1.91 -7.19
C ASN A 189 6.60 1.71 -5.83
N VAL A 190 6.21 0.48 -5.54
CA VAL A 190 5.48 0.09 -4.33
C VAL A 190 6.43 -0.52 -3.29
N VAL A 191 6.31 -0.09 -2.05
CA VAL A 191 7.03 -0.66 -0.89
C VAL A 191 6.02 -1.07 0.18
N ILE A 192 6.10 -2.32 0.60
CA ILE A 192 5.36 -2.89 1.73
C ILE A 192 6.42 -3.42 2.69
N ASP A 193 6.56 -2.80 3.85
CA ASP A 193 7.65 -3.07 4.79
C ASP A 193 7.12 -3.21 6.21
N SER A 194 7.54 -4.23 6.95
CA SER A 194 7.19 -4.36 8.38
C SER A 194 5.67 -4.38 8.61
N VAL A 195 4.92 -4.95 7.66
CA VAL A 195 3.46 -5.11 7.74
C VAL A 195 3.11 -6.45 8.36
N THR A 196 2.12 -6.44 9.25
CA THR A 196 1.49 -7.67 9.75
C THR A 196 0.13 -7.86 9.10
N VAL A 197 -0.09 -9.02 8.48
CA VAL A 197 -1.42 -9.46 8.03
C VAL A 197 -1.86 -10.62 8.90
N ASN A 198 -2.72 -10.35 9.86
CA ASN A 198 -3.29 -11.34 10.75
C ASN A 198 -4.69 -11.71 10.28
N LYS A 199 -4.81 -12.84 9.56
CA LYS A 199 -6.08 -13.37 9.07
C LYS A 199 -6.76 -12.42 8.08
N CYS A 200 -6.12 -12.16 6.94
CA CYS A 200 -6.83 -11.65 5.75
C CYS A 200 -7.85 -12.69 5.27
N GLY A 201 -8.87 -12.26 4.53
CA GLY A 201 -9.86 -13.18 3.99
C GLY A 201 -9.40 -13.92 2.74
N HIS A 202 -8.52 -13.33 1.94
CA HIS A 202 -7.99 -13.89 0.68
C HIS A 202 -6.48 -13.75 0.61
N ASP A 203 -5.96 -12.79 -0.15
CA ASP A 203 -4.52 -12.51 -0.22
C ASP A 203 -4.08 -11.52 0.86
N GLY A 204 -2.87 -11.69 1.37
CA GLY A 204 -2.22 -10.64 2.15
C GLY A 204 -1.91 -9.43 1.26
N VAL A 205 -1.11 -9.67 0.22
CA VAL A 205 -0.84 -8.71 -0.85
C VAL A 205 -1.23 -9.34 -2.18
N TYR A 206 -2.17 -8.73 -2.89
CA TYR A 206 -2.43 -9.04 -4.29
C TYR A 206 -1.95 -7.88 -5.17
N ALA A 207 -0.82 -8.09 -5.86
CA ALA A 207 -0.29 -7.15 -6.84
C ALA A 207 -0.69 -7.60 -8.26
N TYR A 208 -1.49 -6.77 -8.94
CA TYR A 208 -2.05 -7.05 -10.27
C TYR A 208 -1.61 -5.98 -11.29
N HIS A 209 -0.82 -6.35 -12.30
CA HIS A 209 -0.21 -5.39 -13.25
C HIS A 209 0.58 -4.28 -12.54
N VAL A 210 1.59 -4.68 -11.76
CA VAL A 210 2.44 -3.75 -10.99
C VAL A 210 3.88 -3.80 -11.52
N ASN A 211 4.52 -2.64 -11.61
CA ASN A 211 5.93 -2.53 -12.01
C ASN A 211 6.77 -1.88 -10.90
N GLY A 212 7.68 -2.66 -10.32
CA GLY A 212 8.44 -2.27 -9.14
C GLY A 212 7.59 -2.40 -7.89
N ILE A 213 7.68 -3.56 -7.23
CA ILE A 213 7.10 -3.79 -5.90
C ILE A 213 8.10 -4.52 -5.02
N THR A 214 8.26 -4.07 -3.77
CA THR A 214 9.02 -4.77 -2.74
C THR A 214 8.14 -5.05 -1.54
N VAL A 215 7.99 -6.33 -1.20
CA VAL A 215 7.31 -6.80 0.01
C VAL A 215 8.36 -7.42 0.93
N LYS A 216 8.65 -6.79 2.07
CA LYS A 216 9.74 -7.23 2.95
C LYS A 216 9.45 -7.09 4.43
N ASN A 217 10.12 -7.93 5.23
CA ASN A 217 10.01 -7.92 6.69
C ASN A 217 8.56 -8.02 7.21
N CYS A 218 7.66 -8.65 6.42
CA CYS A 218 6.25 -8.75 6.76
C CYS A 218 5.92 -10.12 7.35
N ASN A 219 4.87 -10.16 8.16
CA ASN A 219 4.35 -11.39 8.77
C ASN A 219 2.94 -11.66 8.26
N PHE A 220 2.69 -12.85 7.72
CA PHE A 220 1.42 -13.22 7.12
C PHE A 220 0.84 -14.48 7.76
N ILE A 221 -0.43 -14.38 8.18
CA ILE A 221 -1.24 -15.51 8.63
C ILE A 221 -2.41 -15.66 7.66
N ASN A 222 -2.28 -16.60 6.73
CA ASN A 222 -3.22 -16.85 5.64
C ASN A 222 -4.50 -17.54 6.14
N ARG A 223 -5.58 -17.40 5.35
CA ARG A 223 -6.83 -18.15 5.57
C ARG A 223 -7.44 -18.81 4.35
N THR A 224 -7.43 -18.19 3.17
CA THR A 224 -8.01 -18.82 1.97
C THR A 224 -7.13 -18.83 0.75
N ASN A 225 -6.19 -17.88 0.61
CA ASN A 225 -5.26 -17.88 -0.50
C ASN A 225 -3.82 -17.57 -0.03
N SER A 226 -3.14 -16.61 -0.66
CA SER A 226 -1.69 -16.51 -0.59
C SER A 226 -1.22 -15.35 0.29
N SER A 227 -0.02 -15.47 0.87
CA SER A 227 0.56 -14.34 1.62
C SER A 227 0.84 -13.18 0.66
N VAL A 228 1.48 -13.48 -0.47
CA VAL A 228 1.74 -12.55 -1.58
C VAL A 228 1.38 -13.23 -2.90
N ARG A 229 0.52 -12.59 -3.69
CA ARG A 229 0.26 -12.92 -5.09
C ARG A 229 0.86 -11.85 -5.99
N PHE A 230 1.82 -12.24 -6.82
CA PHE A 230 2.29 -11.46 -7.95
C PHE A 230 1.60 -11.95 -9.22
N ASP A 231 0.63 -11.18 -9.70
CA ASP A 231 -0.02 -11.40 -11.00
C ASP A 231 0.39 -10.30 -11.98
N SER A 232 1.09 -10.72 -13.04
CA SER A 232 1.52 -9.82 -14.11
C SER A 232 2.43 -8.68 -13.60
N VAL A 233 3.39 -9.05 -12.76
CA VAL A 233 4.35 -8.13 -12.11
C VAL A 233 5.68 -8.08 -12.84
N THR A 234 6.24 -6.87 -12.97
CA THR A 234 7.64 -6.65 -13.38
C THR A 234 8.46 -6.06 -12.23
N ASN A 235 9.70 -6.51 -12.03
CA ASN A 235 10.58 -6.04 -10.96
C ASN A 235 9.96 -6.22 -9.55
N GLY A 236 9.50 -7.44 -9.27
CA GLY A 236 8.88 -7.80 -7.98
C GLY A 236 9.90 -8.41 -7.02
N VAL A 237 9.87 -8.00 -5.75
CA VAL A 237 10.75 -8.51 -4.70
C VAL A 237 9.91 -8.95 -3.50
N MET A 238 10.12 -10.18 -3.04
CA MET A 238 9.58 -10.72 -1.79
C MET A 238 10.74 -11.16 -0.89
N LYS A 239 11.02 -10.42 0.18
CA LYS A 239 12.24 -10.63 0.97
C LYS A 239 12.04 -10.65 2.47
N ASN A 240 12.62 -11.64 3.16
CA ASN A 240 12.62 -11.71 4.62
C ASN A 240 11.21 -11.67 5.25
N ASN A 241 10.23 -12.32 4.63
CA ASN A 241 8.87 -12.41 5.17
C ASN A 241 8.67 -13.73 5.89
N GLU A 242 7.81 -13.73 6.91
CA GLU A 242 7.27 -14.95 7.54
C GLU A 242 5.86 -15.21 7.03
N CYS A 243 5.62 -16.41 6.54
CA CYS A 243 4.36 -16.80 5.89
C CYS A 243 3.88 -18.12 6.47
N THR A 244 2.73 -18.06 7.14
CA THR A 244 2.08 -19.21 7.75
C THR A 244 0.56 -19.11 7.61
N THR A 245 -0.17 -19.96 8.32
CA THR A 245 -1.63 -20.05 8.27
C THR A 245 -2.24 -20.31 9.65
N SER A 246 -3.53 -20.01 9.78
CA SER A 246 -4.36 -20.46 10.89
C SER A 246 -5.31 -21.61 10.50
N GLY A 247 -4.85 -22.56 9.70
CA GLY A 247 -5.62 -23.76 9.31
C GLY A 247 -6.30 -23.72 7.93
N GLY A 248 -5.90 -22.79 7.06
CA GLY A 248 -6.38 -22.68 5.67
C GLY A 248 -5.34 -22.04 4.73
N GLY A 249 -5.77 -21.44 3.64
CA GLY A 249 -4.85 -20.75 2.71
C GLY A 249 -4.38 -21.63 1.56
N TYR A 250 -3.51 -21.05 0.73
CA TYR A 250 -2.92 -21.68 -0.43
C TYR A 250 -1.39 -21.63 -0.31
N ALA A 251 -0.74 -20.61 -0.87
CA ALA A 251 0.72 -20.51 -0.89
C ALA A 251 1.27 -19.38 -0.01
N GLY A 252 2.57 -19.38 0.20
CA GLY A 252 3.27 -18.18 0.68
C GLY A 252 3.39 -17.17 -0.45
N LEU A 253 4.01 -17.60 -1.55
CA LEU A 253 4.16 -16.83 -2.77
C LEU A 253 3.39 -17.47 -3.92
N GLU A 254 2.49 -16.72 -4.54
CA GLU A 254 1.80 -17.11 -5.75
C GLU A 254 2.25 -16.27 -6.94
N LEU A 255 2.70 -16.95 -7.98
CA LEU A 255 3.19 -16.39 -9.23
C LEU A 255 2.18 -16.67 -10.34
N GLN A 256 1.60 -15.60 -10.90
CA GLN A 256 0.52 -15.68 -11.88
C GLN A 256 0.74 -14.70 -13.03
N GLY A 257 0.20 -15.02 -14.21
CA GLY A 257 0.21 -14.10 -15.35
C GLY A 257 1.60 -13.90 -15.97
N THR A 258 1.93 -12.70 -16.42
CA THR A 258 3.24 -12.44 -17.08
C THR A 258 4.23 -11.80 -16.11
N LEU A 259 5.22 -12.56 -15.68
CA LEU A 259 6.19 -12.16 -14.67
C LEU A 259 7.56 -11.90 -15.26
N LYS A 260 8.19 -10.80 -14.84
CA LYS A 260 9.54 -10.44 -15.26
C LYS A 260 10.37 -9.90 -14.10
N ASN A 261 11.60 -10.38 -13.96
CA ASN A 261 12.54 -9.92 -12.92
C ASN A 261 11.92 -10.05 -11.53
N ILE A 262 11.58 -11.26 -11.12
CA ILE A 262 11.06 -11.55 -9.78
C ILE A 262 12.18 -12.11 -8.92
N GLU A 263 12.27 -11.62 -7.70
CA GLU A 263 13.26 -12.04 -6.70
C GLU A 263 12.53 -12.42 -5.41
N ALA A 264 12.71 -13.65 -4.94
CA ALA A 264 12.15 -14.12 -3.69
C ALA A 264 13.23 -14.81 -2.83
N SER A 265 13.66 -14.14 -1.75
CA SER A 265 14.76 -14.63 -0.91
C SER A 265 14.65 -14.31 0.57
N GLY A 266 15.25 -15.14 1.41
CA GLY A 266 15.27 -14.96 2.87
C GLY A 266 13.91 -15.17 3.54
N ASN A 267 12.88 -15.64 2.83
CA ASN A 267 11.56 -15.83 3.40
C ASN A 267 11.49 -17.14 4.19
N TYR A 268 10.65 -17.14 5.23
CA TYR A 268 10.31 -18.31 6.01
C TYR A 268 8.86 -18.70 5.73
N PHE A 269 8.68 -19.81 5.02
CA PHE A 269 7.39 -20.39 4.73
C PHE A 269 7.18 -21.60 5.62
N HIS A 270 6.11 -21.61 6.41
CA HIS A 270 5.86 -22.76 7.27
C HIS A 270 4.39 -23.09 7.52
N ASP A 271 4.13 -24.39 7.66
CA ASP A 271 2.83 -24.98 8.00
C ASP A 271 1.70 -24.67 7.00
N LEU A 272 2.07 -24.33 5.76
CA LEU A 272 1.11 -24.02 4.70
C LEU A 272 0.49 -25.31 4.14
N PRO A 273 -0.82 -25.34 3.85
CA PRO A 273 -1.49 -26.53 3.34
C PRO A 273 -1.17 -26.83 1.85
N ALA A 274 -0.59 -25.86 1.13
CA ALA A 274 -0.12 -26.02 -0.24
C ALA A 274 1.38 -25.69 -0.32
N PRO A 275 2.01 -25.84 -1.49
CA PRO A 275 3.41 -25.49 -1.67
C PRO A 275 3.71 -24.05 -1.24
N ALA A 276 4.88 -23.86 -0.63
CA ALA A 276 5.34 -22.54 -0.21
C ALA A 276 5.33 -21.51 -1.35
N VAL A 277 5.68 -21.96 -2.55
CA VAL A 277 5.65 -21.16 -3.78
C VAL A 277 4.85 -21.92 -4.84
N VAL A 278 3.90 -21.24 -5.47
CA VAL A 278 3.07 -21.80 -6.54
C VAL A 278 3.17 -20.96 -7.81
N HIS A 279 3.17 -21.65 -8.94
CA HIS A 279 3.22 -21.09 -10.28
C HIS A 279 1.90 -21.43 -11.00
N LEU A 280 1.04 -20.44 -11.21
CA LEU A 280 -0.32 -20.64 -11.74
C LEU A 280 -0.52 -19.85 -13.04
N ASN A 281 -0.67 -20.56 -14.17
CA ASN A 281 -0.92 -19.96 -15.48
C ASN A 281 0.07 -18.83 -15.83
N THR A 282 1.35 -19.08 -15.58
CA THR A 282 2.40 -18.05 -15.56
C THR A 282 3.31 -18.12 -16.79
N LYS A 283 3.83 -16.97 -17.21
CA LYS A 283 4.88 -16.78 -18.22
C LYS A 283 6.00 -15.98 -17.59
N GLU A 284 7.15 -16.61 -17.41
CA GLU A 284 8.18 -16.11 -16.51
C GLU A 284 9.47 -15.77 -17.26
N THR A 285 10.11 -14.66 -16.90
CA THR A 285 11.43 -14.29 -17.39
C THR A 285 12.25 -13.68 -16.27
N GLY A 286 13.32 -14.35 -15.84
CA GLY A 286 14.15 -13.88 -14.73
C GLY A 286 13.43 -13.96 -13.39
N VAL A 287 12.88 -15.13 -13.05
CA VAL A 287 12.33 -15.42 -11.72
C VAL A 287 13.40 -16.18 -10.94
N ASN A 288 13.87 -15.59 -9.84
CA ASN A 288 14.89 -16.13 -8.96
C ASN A 288 14.28 -16.35 -7.58
N ILE A 289 14.33 -17.59 -7.09
CA ILE A 289 13.79 -17.98 -5.79
C ILE A 289 14.88 -18.78 -5.08
N HIS A 290 15.48 -18.20 -4.04
CA HIS A 290 16.64 -18.77 -3.37
C HIS A 290 16.71 -18.35 -1.90
N ASP A 291 17.51 -19.04 -1.10
CA ASP A 291 17.74 -18.71 0.32
C ASP A 291 16.45 -18.57 1.15
N ASN A 292 15.41 -19.33 0.81
CA ASN A 292 14.17 -19.40 1.59
C ASN A 292 14.20 -20.64 2.49
N ARG A 293 13.67 -20.52 3.71
CA ARG A 293 13.39 -21.66 4.59
C ARG A 293 11.96 -22.11 4.34
N ILE A 294 11.78 -23.39 4.01
CA ILE A 294 10.47 -24.01 3.79
C ILE A 294 10.33 -25.18 4.77
N GLU A 295 9.26 -25.19 5.55
CA GLU A 295 9.02 -26.18 6.59
C GLU A 295 7.53 -26.58 6.64
N ASN A 296 7.21 -27.87 6.63
CA ASN A 296 5.82 -28.35 6.74
C ASN A 296 4.83 -27.73 5.71
N CYS A 297 5.29 -27.44 4.49
CA CYS A 297 4.41 -27.02 3.39
C CYS A 297 4.00 -28.23 2.53
N GLY A 298 2.84 -28.13 1.88
CA GLY A 298 2.28 -29.16 0.98
C GLY A 298 2.99 -29.31 -0.37
#